data_AF-A0A2U9CU97-F1
#
_entry.id   AF-A0A2U9CU97-F1
#
_cell.length_a   1.000
_cell.length_b   1.000
_cell.length_c   1.000
_cell.angle_alpha   90.00
_cell.angle_beta   90.00
_cell.angle_gamma   90.00
#
_symmetry.space_group_name_H-M   'P 1'
#
loop_
_entity.id
_entity.type
_entity.pdbx_description
1 polymer ?
#
loop_
_entity_poly.entity_id
_entity_poly.type
_entity_poly.pdbx_seq_one_letter_code
_entity_poly.pdbx_strand_id
1 'polypeptide(L)'
;MREDVICGIVITHQPTHLLRTDGSFAVNDVPSGSYVIEVVTPTYRFEPVRVDITTKGKMRARLVNYIKTSEVIRQPYPLQVRANGPHTYFMKRETWGWTDFLMNPMVMMMVLPLLIIVLLPKVVNTNDPEMRKEMEQSMNMLNPNPELPDVSELMTKLFSGSKGTSKAGSSSSKGTRPAVKRR
;
A
#
# COMPACT_ATOMS: atom_id res chain seq x y z
N MET A 1 35.86 0.47 -14.50
CA MET A 1 36.00 0.53 -13.03
C MET A 1 35.23 -0.66 -12.48
N ARG A 2 35.92 -1.67 -11.95
CA ARG A 2 35.26 -2.74 -11.20
C ARG A 2 35.01 -2.17 -9.81
N GLU A 3 33.75 -1.87 -9.50
CA GLU A 3 33.37 -1.65 -8.11
C GLU A 3 33.52 -2.99 -7.42
N ASP A 4 34.66 -3.19 -6.74
CA ASP A 4 34.84 -4.33 -5.84
C ASP A 4 33.91 -4.08 -4.64
N VAL A 5 32.61 -4.36 -4.85
CA VAL A 5 31.60 -4.29 -3.81
C VAL A 5 32.00 -5.33 -2.78
N ILE A 6 32.52 -4.86 -1.65
CA ILE A 6 32.93 -5.70 -0.53
C ILE A 6 31.66 -6.40 -0.03
N CYS A 7 31.54 -7.67 -0.40
CA CYS A 7 30.43 -8.51 0.01
C CYS A 7 30.88 -9.30 1.24
N GLY A 8 30.15 -9.13 2.34
CA GLY A 8 30.47 -9.72 3.62
C GLY A 8 29.49 -10.85 3.96
N ILE A 9 29.99 -11.90 4.59
CA ILE A 9 29.19 -12.95 5.19
C ILE A 9 29.23 -12.76 6.70
N VAL A 10 28.03 -12.67 7.27
CA VAL A 10 27.84 -12.55 8.71
C VAL A 10 27.23 -13.86 9.20
N ILE A 11 27.84 -14.42 10.24
CA ILE A 11 27.35 -15.60 10.93
C ILE A 11 27.08 -15.20 12.38
N THR A 12 25.95 -15.62 12.92
CA THR A 12 25.59 -15.35 14.32
C THR A 12 26.69 -15.82 15.27
N HIS A 13 27.19 -14.91 16.12
CA HIS A 13 28.25 -15.13 17.11
C HIS A 13 29.63 -15.49 16.54
N GLN A 14 29.90 -15.19 15.27
CA GLN A 14 31.20 -15.39 14.63
C GLN A 14 31.70 -14.09 13.97
N PRO A 15 33.02 -13.95 13.72
CA PRO A 15 33.57 -12.86 12.92
C PRO A 15 32.99 -12.83 11.50
N THR A 16 33.07 -11.66 10.87
CA THR A 16 32.66 -11.49 9.48
C THR A 16 33.70 -12.10 8.54
N HIS A 17 33.23 -12.75 7.47
CA HIS A 17 34.08 -13.32 6.43
C HIS A 17 33.86 -12.60 5.11
N LEU A 18 34.93 -12.42 4.33
CA LEU A 18 34.84 -11.81 3.01
C LEU A 18 34.56 -12.87 1.94
N LEU A 19 33.72 -12.50 0.98
CA LEU A 19 33.48 -13.31 -0.21
C LEU A 19 34.66 -13.25 -1.17
N ARG A 20 34.90 -14.37 -1.86
CA ARG A 20 35.88 -14.42 -2.94
C ARG A 20 35.32 -13.75 -4.20
N THR A 21 36.20 -13.41 -5.14
CA THR A 21 35.86 -12.75 -6.41
C THR A 21 34.97 -13.59 -7.34
N ASP A 22 34.95 -14.91 -7.15
CA ASP A 22 34.08 -15.87 -7.85
C ASP A 22 32.68 -15.97 -7.21
N GLY A 23 32.42 -15.23 -6.12
CA GLY A 23 31.18 -15.30 -5.34
C GLY A 23 31.10 -16.52 -4.44
N SER A 24 32.14 -17.35 -4.36
CA SER A 24 32.19 -18.48 -3.44
C SER A 24 32.65 -18.03 -2.05
N PHE A 25 32.24 -18.79 -1.03
CA PHE A 25 32.71 -18.60 0.33
C PHE A 25 32.93 -19.92 1.03
N ALA A 26 33.89 -19.90 1.96
CA ALA A 26 34.15 -20.99 2.86
C ALA A 26 34.37 -20.40 4.25
N VAL A 27 33.65 -20.96 5.23
CA VAL A 27 33.86 -20.63 6.64
C VAL A 27 34.33 -21.89 7.34
N ASN A 28 35.49 -21.78 7.96
CA ASN A 28 36.15 -22.87 8.66
C ASN A 28 36.00 -22.67 10.17
N ASP A 29 36.26 -23.73 10.94
CA ASP A 29 36.30 -23.69 12.41
C ASP A 29 35.00 -23.23 13.10
N VAL A 30 33.85 -23.62 12.52
CA VAL A 30 32.54 -23.39 13.13
C VAL A 30 32.18 -24.57 14.05
N PRO A 31 31.93 -24.33 15.36
CA PRO A 31 31.53 -25.40 16.27
C PRO A 31 30.13 -25.95 15.94
N SER A 32 29.77 -27.07 16.57
CA SER A 32 28.42 -27.63 16.39
C SER A 32 27.36 -26.71 17.01
N GLY A 33 26.32 -26.39 16.26
CA GLY A 33 25.28 -25.46 16.69
C GLY A 33 24.29 -25.13 15.57
N SER A 34 23.33 -24.28 15.89
CA SER A 34 22.44 -23.64 14.90
C SER A 34 22.92 -22.22 14.65
N TYR A 35 23.20 -21.91 13.40
CA TYR A 35 23.69 -20.60 12.97
C TYR A 35 22.74 -20.00 11.95
N VAL A 36 22.64 -18.67 11.96
CA VAL A 36 22.02 -17.93 10.85
C VAL A 36 23.13 -17.28 10.05
N ILE A 37 23.11 -17.53 8.76
CA ILE A 37 24.07 -17.01 7.78
C ILE A 37 23.35 -15.97 6.95
N GLU A 38 23.94 -14.78 6.85
CA GLU A 38 23.45 -13.67 6.05
C GLU A 38 24.56 -13.16 5.15
N VAL A 39 24.22 -12.92 3.89
CA VAL A 39 25.12 -12.27 2.93
C VAL A 39 24.73 -10.79 2.89
N VAL A 40 25.67 -9.94 3.30
CA VAL A 40 25.47 -8.50 3.43
C VAL A 40 26.18 -7.79 2.27
N THR A 41 25.42 -7.02 1.52
CA THR A 41 25.88 -6.25 0.36
C THR A 41 25.14 -4.92 0.31
N PRO A 42 25.77 -3.81 -0.11
CA PRO A 42 25.06 -2.55 -0.34
C PRO A 42 24.13 -2.59 -1.56
N THR A 43 24.40 -3.44 -2.56
CA THR A 43 23.67 -3.39 -3.84
C THR A 43 22.48 -4.34 -3.89
N TYR A 44 22.61 -5.54 -3.32
CA TYR A 44 21.65 -6.62 -3.45
C TYR A 44 21.24 -7.18 -2.09
N ARG A 45 19.95 -7.51 -1.97
CA ARG A 45 19.39 -8.15 -0.78
C ARG A 45 19.40 -9.66 -0.94
N PHE A 46 19.85 -10.37 0.09
CA PHE A 46 19.82 -11.82 0.17
C PHE A 46 18.90 -12.29 1.28
N GLU A 47 18.34 -13.50 1.14
CA GLU A 47 17.56 -14.13 2.19
C GLU A 47 18.46 -14.85 3.19
N PRO A 48 18.27 -14.65 4.51
CA PRO A 48 19.07 -15.33 5.51
C PRO A 48 18.76 -16.83 5.54
N VAL A 49 19.78 -17.65 5.73
CA VAL A 49 19.67 -19.10 5.76
C VAL A 49 20.14 -19.62 7.12
N ARG A 50 19.34 -20.50 7.73
CA ARG A 50 19.71 -21.21 8.95
C ARG A 50 20.46 -22.48 8.60
N VAL A 51 21.63 -22.67 9.20
CA VAL A 51 22.42 -23.89 9.07
C VAL A 51 22.56 -24.54 10.44
N ASP A 52 22.12 -25.79 10.53
CA ASP A 52 22.33 -26.62 11.71
C ASP A 52 23.48 -27.59 11.46
N ILE A 53 24.47 -27.54 12.34
CA ILE A 53 25.65 -28.41 12.33
C ILE A 53 25.56 -29.35 13.53
N THR A 54 25.44 -30.64 13.26
CA THR A 54 25.45 -31.66 14.33
C THR A 54 26.86 -31.90 14.85
N THR A 55 26.99 -32.44 16.07
CA THR A 55 28.29 -32.88 16.64
C THR A 55 29.03 -33.90 15.77
N LYS A 56 28.30 -34.62 14.91
CA LYS A 56 28.85 -35.59 13.95
C LYS A 56 29.30 -34.95 12.62
N GLY A 57 29.22 -33.63 12.49
CA GLY A 57 29.56 -32.90 11.26
C GLY A 57 28.49 -32.96 10.16
N LYS A 58 27.32 -33.57 10.39
CA LYS A 58 26.20 -33.51 9.44
C LYS A 58 25.61 -32.09 9.43
N MET A 59 25.59 -31.47 8.26
CA MET A 59 25.07 -30.13 8.03
C MET A 59 23.67 -30.18 7.41
N ARG A 60 22.79 -29.27 7.84
CA ARG A 60 21.44 -29.11 7.29
C ARG A 60 21.12 -27.63 7.13
N ALA A 61 20.85 -27.20 5.91
CA ALA A 61 20.41 -25.84 5.61
C ALA A 61 18.89 -25.75 5.54
N ARG A 62 18.33 -24.64 6.03
CA ARG A 62 16.89 -24.35 6.04
C ARG A 62 16.66 -22.86 5.87
N LEU A 63 15.52 -22.50 5.30
CA LEU A 63 15.07 -21.10 5.30
C LEU A 63 14.83 -20.61 6.72
N VAL A 64 15.13 -19.34 7.00
CA VAL A 64 14.86 -18.76 8.32
C VAL A 64 13.40 -18.33 8.40
N ASN A 65 12.62 -19.01 9.23
CA ASN A 65 11.26 -18.60 9.58
C ASN A 65 11.17 -18.33 11.09
N TYR A 66 10.94 -17.08 11.46
CA TYR A 66 10.82 -16.67 12.87
C TYR A 66 9.42 -16.90 13.45
N ILE A 67 8.39 -17.02 12.61
CA ILE A 67 6.99 -17.17 13.04
C ILE A 67 6.66 -18.64 13.25
N LYS A 68 7.02 -19.50 12.29
CA LYS A 68 6.77 -20.94 12.35
C LYS A 68 8.09 -21.71 12.42
N THR A 69 8.61 -21.87 13.62
CA THR A 69 9.90 -22.56 13.86
C THR A 69 9.86 -24.06 13.54
N SER A 70 8.67 -24.66 13.48
CA SER A 70 8.45 -26.06 13.08
C SER A 70 8.46 -26.28 11.57
N GLU A 71 8.30 -25.21 10.78
CA GLU A 71 8.31 -25.29 9.33
C GLU A 71 9.75 -25.49 8.84
N VAL A 72 9.98 -26.61 8.15
CA VAL A 72 11.32 -27.00 7.69
C VAL A 72 11.36 -27.02 6.17
N ILE A 73 11.65 -25.86 5.59
CA ILE A 73 11.97 -25.74 4.16
C ILE A 73 13.46 -26.07 4.01
N ARG A 74 13.77 -27.28 3.53
CA ARG A 74 15.16 -27.71 3.34
C ARG A 74 15.77 -26.98 2.16
N GLN A 75 16.94 -26.38 2.39
CA GLN A 75 17.79 -25.83 1.34
C GLN A 75 18.86 -26.87 0.95
N PRO A 76 19.23 -26.96 -0.33
CA PRO A 76 20.34 -27.80 -0.76
C PRO A 76 21.65 -27.33 -0.11
N TYR A 77 22.56 -28.28 0.07
CA TYR A 77 23.93 -28.02 0.49
C TYR A 77 24.86 -28.53 -0.63
N PRO A 78 25.84 -27.75 -1.13
CA PRO A 78 26.28 -26.42 -0.71
C PRO A 78 25.21 -25.32 -0.85
N LEU A 79 25.32 -24.28 -0.02
CA LEU A 79 24.35 -23.18 0.03
C LEU A 79 24.32 -22.40 -1.28
N GLN A 80 23.14 -22.33 -1.90
CA GLN A 80 22.90 -21.48 -3.05
C GLN A 80 22.05 -20.29 -2.62
N VAL A 81 22.71 -19.22 -2.17
CA VAL A 81 22.02 -17.99 -1.77
C VAL A 81 21.73 -17.18 -3.04
N ARG A 82 20.45 -16.95 -3.33
CA ARG A 82 20.01 -16.13 -4.47
C ARG A 82 19.68 -14.73 -3.97
N ALA A 83 19.95 -13.73 -4.80
CA ALA A 83 19.55 -12.35 -4.52
C ALA A 83 18.04 -12.20 -4.75
N ASN A 84 17.34 -11.60 -3.79
CA ASN A 84 15.90 -11.34 -3.86
C ASN A 84 15.60 -10.04 -4.64
N GLY A 85 16.63 -9.24 -4.94
CA GLY A 85 16.53 -7.99 -5.71
C GLY A 85 17.55 -6.94 -5.26
N PRO A 86 17.63 -5.80 -5.95
CA PRO A 86 18.46 -4.68 -5.53
C PRO A 86 17.88 -3.99 -4.28
N HIS A 87 18.74 -3.36 -3.48
CA HIS A 87 18.30 -2.56 -2.33
C HIS A 87 17.65 -1.24 -2.77
N THR A 88 16.38 -1.03 -2.39
CA THR A 88 15.70 0.25 -2.54
C THR A 88 15.82 1.06 -1.25
N TYR A 89 16.91 1.81 -1.11
CA TYR A 89 17.12 2.66 0.07
C TYR A 89 16.25 3.92 0.08
N PHE A 90 15.92 4.42 -1.11
CA PHE A 90 15.18 5.65 -1.27
C PHE A 90 13.75 5.36 -1.68
N MET A 91 12.81 6.00 -0.98
CA MET A 91 11.42 6.07 -1.44
C MET A 91 11.35 7.12 -2.56
N LYS A 92 10.66 6.78 -3.66
CA LYS A 92 10.35 7.77 -4.69
C LYS A 92 9.39 8.79 -4.09
N ARG A 93 9.63 10.08 -4.35
CA ARG A 93 8.69 11.14 -3.97
C ARG A 93 7.42 10.96 -4.79
N GLU A 94 6.27 11.19 -4.16
CA GLU A 94 4.99 11.29 -4.88
C GLU A 94 5.12 12.44 -5.88
N THR A 95 5.16 12.10 -7.16
CA THR A 95 5.17 13.09 -8.24
C THR A 95 3.73 13.48 -8.53
N TRP A 96 3.49 14.77 -8.75
CA TRP A 96 2.21 15.22 -9.30
C TRP A 96 2.05 14.64 -10.71
N GLY A 97 1.30 13.54 -10.81
CA GLY A 97 0.89 12.96 -12.07
C GLY A 97 -0.29 13.74 -12.63
N TRP A 98 -0.25 14.09 -13.92
CA TRP A 98 -1.44 14.60 -14.62
C TRP A 98 -2.59 13.58 -14.54
N THR A 99 -2.27 12.28 -14.47
CA THR A 99 -3.22 11.19 -14.23
C THR A 99 -3.81 11.22 -12.82
N ASP A 100 -3.05 11.59 -11.79
CA ASP A 100 -3.57 11.74 -10.41
C ASP A 100 -4.50 12.95 -10.30
N PHE A 101 -4.25 14.00 -11.07
CA PHE A 101 -5.15 15.15 -11.18
C PHE A 101 -6.45 14.79 -11.92
N LEU A 102 -6.36 14.09 -13.06
CA LEU A 102 -7.53 13.65 -13.81
C LEU A 102 -8.32 12.54 -13.10
N MET A 103 -7.67 11.60 -12.42
CA MET A 103 -8.36 10.57 -11.62
C MET A 103 -8.82 11.08 -10.26
N ASN A 104 -8.65 12.38 -9.97
CA ASN A 104 -9.20 12.97 -8.77
C ASN A 104 -10.73 13.06 -8.89
N PRO A 105 -11.49 12.42 -7.98
CA PRO A 105 -12.95 12.38 -8.05
C PRO A 105 -13.59 13.77 -8.06
N MET A 106 -12.93 14.79 -7.49
CA MET A 106 -13.42 16.16 -7.52
C MET A 106 -13.33 16.79 -8.92
N VAL A 107 -12.24 16.54 -9.66
CA VAL A 107 -12.04 17.12 -11.00
C VAL A 107 -12.95 16.45 -12.01
N MET A 108 -13.08 15.11 -11.96
CA MET A 108 -13.98 14.37 -12.86
C MET A 108 -15.44 14.78 -12.68
N MET A 109 -15.90 14.93 -11.44
CA MET A 109 -17.27 15.33 -11.14
C MET A 109 -17.57 16.78 -11.53
N MET A 110 -16.55 17.63 -11.72
CA MET A 110 -16.76 19.00 -12.19
C MET A 110 -16.68 19.10 -13.72
N VAL A 111 -15.70 18.44 -14.34
CA VAL A 111 -15.47 18.53 -15.79
C VAL A 111 -16.53 17.76 -16.58
N LEU A 112 -16.91 16.56 -16.13
CA LEU A 112 -17.87 15.70 -16.83
C LEU A 112 -19.27 16.36 -17.01
N PRO A 113 -19.92 16.93 -15.98
CA PRO A 113 -21.20 17.61 -16.16
C PRO A 113 -21.08 18.89 -17.00
N LEU A 114 -19.99 19.66 -16.89
CA LEU A 114 -19.78 20.85 -17.73
C LEU A 114 -19.65 20.48 -19.21
N LEU A 115 -18.96 19.38 -19.52
CA LEU A 115 -18.81 18.86 -20.87
C LEU A 115 -20.17 18.44 -21.44
N ILE A 116 -21.00 17.75 -20.65
CA ILE A 116 -22.37 17.38 -21.01
C ILE A 116 -23.23 18.63 -21.26
N ILE A 117 -23.20 19.63 -20.39
CA ILE A 117 -23.99 20.86 -20.56
C ILE A 117 -23.60 21.63 -21.83
N VAL A 118 -22.33 21.58 -22.24
CA VAL A 118 -21.86 22.23 -23.49
C VAL A 118 -22.17 21.39 -24.74
N LEU A 119 -22.10 20.06 -24.63
CA LEU A 119 -22.38 19.15 -25.76
C LEU A 119 -23.86 18.93 -25.98
N LEU A 120 -24.69 18.82 -24.94
CA LEU A 120 -26.14 18.61 -25.06
C LEU A 120 -26.79 19.59 -26.05
N PRO A 121 -26.62 20.92 -25.96
CA PRO A 121 -27.22 21.85 -26.93
C PRO A 121 -26.61 21.75 -28.35
N LYS A 122 -25.45 21.11 -28.50
CA LYS A 122 -24.76 20.90 -29.79
C LYS A 122 -25.15 19.61 -30.48
N VAL A 123 -25.43 18.54 -29.73
CA VAL A 123 -25.92 17.25 -30.29
C VAL A 123 -27.44 17.14 -30.27
N VAL A 124 -28.09 17.81 -29.32
CA VAL A 124 -29.54 17.97 -29.25
C VAL A 124 -29.89 19.25 -29.98
N ASN A 125 -30.32 19.14 -31.24
CA ASN A 125 -30.68 20.27 -32.08
C ASN A 125 -31.71 21.16 -31.36
N THR A 126 -31.31 22.36 -30.94
CA THR A 126 -32.14 23.27 -30.14
C THR A 126 -33.37 23.81 -30.92
N ASN A 127 -33.55 23.41 -32.18
CA ASN A 127 -34.60 23.89 -33.08
C ASN A 127 -35.72 22.86 -33.36
N ASP A 128 -35.65 21.63 -32.82
CA ASP A 128 -36.68 20.61 -33.05
C ASP A 128 -37.75 20.58 -31.93
N PRO A 129 -39.05 20.81 -32.24
CA PRO A 129 -40.13 20.90 -31.25
C PRO A 129 -40.55 19.55 -30.64
N GLU A 130 -40.12 18.41 -31.19
CA GLU A 130 -40.40 17.07 -30.63
C GLU A 130 -39.47 16.69 -29.48
N MET A 131 -38.15 16.91 -29.62
CA MET A 131 -37.20 16.62 -28.54
C MET A 131 -37.39 17.52 -27.33
N ARG A 132 -37.87 18.76 -27.52
CA ARG A 132 -38.24 19.62 -26.39
C ARG A 132 -39.41 19.05 -25.58
N LYS A 133 -40.42 18.46 -26.23
CA LYS A 133 -41.54 17.82 -25.54
C LYS A 133 -41.09 16.57 -24.76
N GLU A 134 -40.18 15.77 -25.30
CA GLU A 134 -39.63 14.59 -24.61
C GLU A 134 -38.68 14.97 -23.47
N MET A 135 -37.91 16.06 -23.64
CA MET A 135 -37.03 16.61 -22.61
C MET A 135 -37.83 17.31 -21.51
N GLU A 136 -38.91 18.02 -21.85
CA GLU A 136 -39.88 18.57 -20.89
C GLU A 136 -40.63 17.47 -20.17
N GLN A 137 -41.02 16.38 -20.85
CA GLN A 137 -41.69 15.23 -20.22
C GLN A 137 -40.76 14.45 -19.29
N SER A 138 -39.51 14.22 -19.67
CA SER A 138 -38.52 13.57 -18.79
C SER A 138 -38.08 14.47 -17.64
N MET A 139 -37.95 15.78 -17.85
CA MET A 139 -37.69 16.77 -16.79
C MET A 139 -38.90 16.91 -15.84
N ASN A 140 -40.13 16.86 -16.35
CA ASN A 140 -41.36 16.88 -15.55
C ASN A 140 -41.60 15.55 -14.81
N MET A 141 -41.22 14.42 -15.41
CA MET A 141 -41.30 13.10 -14.77
C MET A 141 -40.19 12.87 -13.72
N LEU A 142 -39.05 13.56 -13.86
CA LEU A 142 -38.00 13.65 -12.84
C LEU A 142 -38.24 14.78 -11.82
N ASN A 143 -39.29 15.59 -11.97
CA ASN A 143 -39.56 16.74 -11.12
C ASN A 143 -41.03 16.84 -10.65
N PRO A 144 -41.46 16.04 -9.65
CA PRO A 144 -42.69 16.31 -8.93
C PRO A 144 -42.44 17.31 -7.78
N ASN A 145 -41.99 18.54 -8.08
CA ASN A 145 -42.42 19.76 -7.38
C ASN A 145 -41.77 21.04 -7.95
N PRO A 146 -42.50 22.17 -8.01
CA PRO A 146 -42.05 23.39 -8.65
C PRO A 146 -41.42 24.35 -7.64
N GLU A 147 -40.31 24.00 -6.97
CA GLU A 147 -39.43 25.00 -6.33
C GLU A 147 -37.97 24.58 -6.52
N LEU A 148 -37.34 25.19 -7.53
CA LEU A 148 -35.91 25.38 -7.82
C LEU A 148 -34.92 24.19 -7.60
N PRO A 149 -34.06 23.86 -8.59
CA PRO A 149 -33.00 22.89 -8.38
C PRO A 149 -31.82 23.56 -7.70
N ASP A 150 -31.80 23.58 -6.37
CA ASP A 150 -30.56 23.77 -5.65
C ASP A 150 -29.75 22.47 -5.74
N VAL A 151 -28.92 22.40 -6.79
CA VAL A 151 -27.99 21.29 -7.06
C VAL A 151 -27.09 20.96 -5.86
N SER A 152 -26.94 21.90 -4.91
CA SER A 152 -26.20 21.70 -3.68
C SER A 152 -26.87 20.70 -2.72
N GLU A 153 -28.20 20.61 -2.68
CA GLU A 153 -28.91 19.68 -1.79
C GLU A 153 -28.92 18.25 -2.34
N LEU A 154 -29.05 18.07 -3.66
CA LEU A 154 -28.95 16.75 -4.29
C LEU A 154 -27.54 16.17 -4.18
N MET A 155 -26.51 16.99 -4.38
CA MET A 155 -25.12 16.58 -4.22
C MET A 155 -24.80 16.29 -2.76
N THR A 156 -25.34 17.09 -1.82
CA THR A 156 -25.22 16.82 -0.39
C THR A 156 -25.96 15.54 0.00
N LYS A 157 -27.13 15.23 -0.54
CA LYS A 157 -27.88 13.99 -0.21
C LYS A 157 -27.22 12.73 -0.76
N LEU A 158 -26.58 12.80 -1.93
CA LEU A 158 -25.84 11.69 -2.52
C LEU A 158 -24.47 11.50 -1.82
N PHE A 159 -23.82 12.59 -1.43
CA PHE A 159 -22.53 12.57 -0.74
C PHE A 159 -22.66 12.36 0.79
N SER A 160 -23.79 12.71 1.40
CA SER A 160 -24.11 12.49 2.82
C SER A 160 -24.81 11.15 3.07
N GLY A 161 -25.01 10.32 2.04
CA GLY A 161 -25.49 8.94 2.16
C GLY A 161 -24.54 7.99 2.90
N SER A 162 -23.42 8.49 3.45
CA SER A 162 -22.53 7.77 4.36
C SER A 162 -22.02 8.66 5.51
N LYS A 163 -22.94 9.20 6.34
CA LYS A 163 -22.81 9.21 7.81
C LYS A 163 -24.02 9.87 8.46
N GLY A 164 -24.55 9.21 9.48
CA GLY A 164 -25.76 9.60 10.19
C GLY A 164 -25.74 11.03 10.77
N THR A 165 -26.89 11.67 10.58
CA THR A 165 -27.71 12.37 11.59
C THR A 165 -27.01 13.25 12.63
N SER A 166 -27.13 14.56 12.35
CA SER A 166 -27.72 15.62 13.18
C SER A 166 -26.99 16.15 14.41
N LYS A 167 -26.85 17.49 14.44
CA LYS A 167 -26.75 18.28 15.67
C LYS A 167 -27.60 19.54 15.54
N ALA A 168 -28.64 19.65 16.38
CA ALA A 168 -29.21 20.85 17.02
C ALA A 168 -30.68 20.53 17.41
N GLY A 169 -31.19 20.79 18.62
CA GLY A 169 -30.63 21.42 19.81
C GLY A 169 -31.65 21.49 20.96
N SER A 170 -31.25 22.22 22.01
CA SER A 170 -32.05 22.78 23.11
C SER A 170 -32.36 21.94 24.38
N SER A 171 -32.29 22.67 25.50
CA SER A 171 -32.86 22.45 26.84
C SER A 171 -32.03 21.71 27.93
N SER A 172 -31.62 22.54 28.90
CA SER A 172 -31.74 22.41 30.37
C SER A 172 -31.13 21.24 31.16
N SER A 173 -30.62 21.64 32.34
CA SER A 173 -30.51 20.92 33.62
C SER A 173 -29.15 20.30 34.03
N LYS A 174 -28.48 21.00 34.96
CA LYS A 174 -28.07 20.55 36.31
C LYS A 174 -27.63 19.08 36.46
N GLY A 175 -26.38 18.85 36.88
CA GLY A 175 -25.98 17.53 37.44
C GLY A 175 -24.46 17.30 37.58
N THR A 176 -23.88 17.81 38.66
CA THR A 176 -22.77 17.29 39.49
C THR A 176 -21.89 16.14 38.94
N ARG A 177 -20.57 16.38 38.79
CA ARG A 177 -19.52 15.31 38.71
C ARG A 177 -18.79 15.21 40.05
N PRO A 178 -18.62 14.03 40.66
CA PRO A 178 -17.60 13.84 41.69
C PRO A 178 -16.24 13.49 41.06
N ALA A 179 -15.19 14.12 41.57
CA ALA A 179 -13.80 13.84 41.24
C ALA A 179 -13.31 12.61 42.03
N VAL A 180 -12.78 11.60 41.34
CA VAL A 180 -12.13 10.43 41.95
C VAL A 180 -10.67 10.77 42.26
N LYS A 181 -10.33 10.74 43.55
CA LYS A 181 -9.00 11.00 44.10
C LYS A 181 -8.18 9.70 44.14
N ARG A 182 -6.98 9.73 43.55
CA ARG A 182 -5.97 8.65 43.67
C ARG A 182 -5.44 8.60 45.10
N ARG A 183 -5.27 7.39 45.63
CA ARG A 183 -4.42 7.04 46.77
C ARG A 183 -3.45 5.97 46.29
#